data_AF-A0A7Y6A6C5-F1
#
_entry.id   AF-A0A7Y6A6C5-F1
#
_cell.length_a   1.000
_cell.length_b   1.000
_cell.length_c   1.000
_cell.angle_alpha   90.00
_cell.angle_beta   90.00
_cell.angle_gamma   90.00
#
_symmetry.space_group_name_H-M   'P 1'
#
loop_
_entity.id
_entity.type
_entity.pdbx_description
1 polymer ?
#
loop_
_entity_poly.entity_id
_entity_poly.type
_entity_poly.pdbx_seq_one_letter_code
_entity_poly.pdbx_strand_id
1 'polypeptide(L)'
;MSRTVHVNALRWFAERDGGAEFVRSHGDALDDEALTRSLTAPYPDALQIVSTLRAAGVGADCWFTLADTTGGTGPVLASDAAPVSLGGLSLSVGGDRERIAAHVAVTGLTCREPDDEAITRAALALAQAFGPQVIWDDTLADVMLVHPDTPPDHVRTRWAHD
;
A
#
# COMPACT_ATOMS: atom_id res chain seq x y z
N MET A 1 -4.33 -0.35 -16.74
CA MET A 1 -3.73 0.73 -15.92
C MET A 1 -3.08 0.10 -14.70
N SER A 2 -1.88 0.51 -14.32
CA SER A 2 -1.25 0.03 -13.09
C SER A 2 -1.28 1.13 -12.03
N ARG A 3 -1.54 0.77 -10.77
CA ARG A 3 -1.55 1.70 -9.64
C ARG A 3 -0.55 1.21 -8.61
N THR A 4 0.29 2.10 -8.10
CA THR A 4 1.28 1.74 -7.08
C THR A 4 0.88 2.39 -5.76
N VAL A 5 0.86 1.60 -4.69
CA VAL A 5 0.65 2.10 -3.32
C VAL A 5 1.95 1.95 -2.57
N HIS A 6 2.52 3.04 -2.12
CA HIS A 6 3.71 3.00 -1.29
C HIS A 6 3.33 2.85 0.16
N VAL A 7 3.84 1.80 0.80
CA VAL A 7 3.54 1.51 2.19
C VAL A 7 4.53 2.23 3.09
N ASN A 8 4.01 3.10 3.97
CA ASN A 8 4.82 4.03 4.75
C ASN A 8 5.75 4.86 3.83
N ALA A 9 5.15 5.45 2.79
CA ALA A 9 5.87 6.18 1.77
C ALA A 9 6.70 7.33 2.34
N LEU A 10 6.25 7.96 3.44
CA LEU A 10 6.97 9.03 4.13
C LEU A 10 8.37 8.61 4.57
N ARG A 11 8.50 7.39 5.07
CA ARG A 11 9.80 6.83 5.43
C ARG A 11 10.66 6.57 4.19
N TRP A 12 10.08 5.98 3.14
CA TRP A 12 10.81 5.73 1.88
C TRP A 12 11.29 7.03 1.22
N PHE A 13 10.45 8.06 1.28
CA PHE A 13 10.70 9.41 0.81
C PHE A 13 11.68 10.18 1.70
N ALA A 14 11.88 9.80 2.96
CA ALA A 14 12.89 10.40 3.84
C ALA A 14 14.22 9.67 3.81
N GLU A 15 14.22 8.38 3.48
CA GLU A 15 15.43 7.61 3.19
C GLU A 15 16.06 7.99 1.83
N ARG A 16 15.35 8.78 1.01
CA ARG A 16 15.81 9.31 -0.30
C ARG A 16 15.74 10.83 -0.34
N ASP A 17 16.68 11.48 -1.02
CA ASP A 17 16.66 12.94 -1.16
C ASP A 17 15.37 13.43 -1.85
N GLY A 18 14.73 14.46 -1.28
CA GLY A 18 13.61 15.19 -1.89
C GLY A 18 12.18 14.68 -1.57
N GLY A 19 12.02 13.54 -0.90
CA GLY A 19 10.69 12.98 -0.70
C GLY A 19 9.82 13.69 0.36
N ALA A 20 10.43 14.28 1.39
CA ALA A 20 9.69 15.14 2.32
C ALA A 20 9.16 16.42 1.64
N GLU A 21 9.89 16.94 0.66
CA GLU A 21 9.46 18.08 -0.16
C GLU A 21 8.32 17.66 -1.11
N PHE A 22 8.44 16.50 -1.76
CA PHE A 22 7.40 15.93 -2.61
C PHE A 22 6.05 15.76 -1.88
N VAL A 23 6.07 15.22 -0.67
CA VAL A 23 4.86 15.05 0.17
C VAL A 23 4.25 16.41 0.52
N ARG A 24 5.08 17.40 0.90
CA ARG A 24 4.61 18.77 1.18
C ARG A 24 4.00 19.44 -0.04
N SER A 25 4.43 19.08 -1.25
CA SER A 25 3.94 19.66 -2.50
C SER A 25 2.63 19.04 -3.01
N HIS A 26 2.25 17.83 -2.55
CA HIS A 26 1.13 17.06 -3.13
C HIS A 26 0.05 16.61 -2.13
N GLY A 27 0.20 16.86 -0.82
CA GLY A 27 -0.79 16.51 0.21
C GLY A 27 -1.28 17.71 1.02
N ASP A 28 -2.38 17.51 1.75
CA ASP A 28 -2.68 18.33 2.93
C ASP A 28 -1.49 18.22 3.89
N ALA A 29 -1.10 19.35 4.51
CA ALA A 29 0.07 19.37 5.37
C ALA A 29 -0.09 18.37 6.53
N LEU A 30 0.77 17.33 6.54
CA LEU A 30 1.01 16.55 7.74
C LEU A 30 1.50 17.48 8.84
N ASP A 31 0.92 17.38 10.03
CA ASP A 31 1.53 18.00 11.19
C ASP A 31 2.89 17.34 11.49
N ASP A 32 3.77 18.10 12.15
CA ASP A 32 5.14 17.67 12.42
C ASP A 32 5.20 16.40 13.29
N GLU A 33 4.18 16.15 14.11
CA GLU A 33 4.10 14.97 14.96
C GLU A 33 3.81 13.71 14.15
N ALA A 34 2.80 13.76 13.29
CA ALA A 34 2.43 12.69 12.37
C ALA A 34 3.58 12.39 11.40
N LEU A 35 4.24 13.42 10.89
CA LEU A 35 5.44 13.27 10.07
C LEU A 35 6.55 12.55 10.84
N THR A 36 6.93 13.04 12.02
CA THR A 36 7.99 12.44 12.85
C THR A 36 7.69 10.98 13.21
N ARG A 37 6.43 10.67 13.54
CA ARG A 37 5.98 9.31 13.85
C ARG A 37 6.14 8.38 12.64
N SER A 38 5.74 8.83 11.45
CA SER A 38 5.90 8.04 10.22
C SER A 38 7.37 7.79 9.86
N LEU A 39 8.24 8.79 10.05
CA LEU A 39 9.67 8.69 9.77
C LEU A 39 10.40 7.70 10.68
N THR A 40 9.92 7.50 11.90
CA THR A 40 10.54 6.63 12.90
C THR A 40 9.89 5.26 13.00
N ALA A 41 8.72 5.06 12.38
CA ALA A 41 8.03 3.78 12.38
C ALA A 41 8.80 2.71 11.58
N PRO A 42 8.88 1.46 12.07
CA PRO A 42 9.40 0.35 11.28
C PRO A 42 8.56 0.14 10.01
N TYR A 43 9.19 -0.32 8.92
CA TYR A 43 8.43 -0.86 7.79
C TYR A 43 7.64 -2.09 8.26
N PRO A 44 6.37 -2.24 7.83
CA PRO A 44 5.61 -3.45 8.10
C PRO A 44 6.24 -4.64 7.35
N ASP A 45 6.06 -5.83 7.90
CA ASP A 45 6.45 -7.06 7.23
C ASP A 45 5.39 -7.57 6.24
N ALA A 46 5.79 -8.47 5.35
CA ALA A 46 4.92 -8.99 4.30
C ALA A 46 3.67 -9.69 4.84
N LEU A 47 3.76 -10.37 5.99
CA LEU A 47 2.62 -11.00 6.64
C LEU A 47 1.64 -9.96 7.19
N GLN A 48 2.14 -8.89 7.79
CA GLN A 48 1.34 -7.76 8.28
C GLN A 48 0.59 -7.09 7.13
N ILE A 49 1.25 -6.81 6.00
CA ILE A 49 0.60 -6.25 4.80
C ILE A 49 -0.56 -7.12 4.35
N VAL A 50 -0.28 -8.40 4.12
CA VAL A 50 -1.28 -9.35 3.61
C VAL A 50 -2.45 -9.51 4.57
N SER A 51 -2.17 -9.59 5.88
CA SER A 51 -3.21 -9.72 6.89
C SER A 51 -4.11 -8.49 6.94
N THR A 52 -3.53 -7.29 6.83
CA THR A 52 -4.28 -6.03 6.75
C THR A 52 -5.17 -5.97 5.51
N LEU A 53 -4.64 -6.34 4.33
CA LEU A 53 -5.41 -6.38 3.09
C LEU A 53 -6.54 -7.41 3.16
N ARG A 54 -6.28 -8.60 3.71
CA ARG A 54 -7.32 -9.62 3.92
C ARG A 54 -8.43 -9.11 4.85
N ALA A 55 -8.06 -8.46 5.95
CA ALA A 55 -9.02 -7.88 6.89
C ALA A 55 -9.84 -6.75 6.27
N ALA A 56 -9.28 -6.01 5.32
CA ALA A 56 -9.98 -5.00 4.51
C ALA A 56 -10.97 -5.61 3.51
N GLY A 57 -11.01 -6.94 3.38
CA GLY A 57 -11.88 -7.65 2.45
C GLY A 57 -11.51 -7.41 0.99
N VAL A 58 -10.21 -7.26 0.69
CA VAL A 58 -9.72 -7.15 -0.69
C VAL A 58 -8.99 -8.44 -1.11
N GLY A 59 -9.24 -8.87 -2.34
CA GLY A 59 -8.57 -9.99 -2.99
C GLY A 59 -7.49 -9.51 -3.96
N ALA A 60 -6.61 -10.41 -4.42
CA ALA A 60 -5.61 -10.09 -5.43
C ALA A 60 -5.06 -11.35 -6.10
N ASP A 61 -4.57 -11.24 -7.33
CA ASP A 61 -3.74 -12.25 -7.97
C ASP A 61 -2.26 -11.97 -7.61
N CYS A 62 -1.79 -12.58 -6.53
CA CYS A 62 -0.44 -12.33 -6.01
C CYS A 62 0.63 -12.93 -6.93
N TRP A 63 1.58 -12.11 -7.38
CA TRP A 63 2.75 -12.55 -8.18
C TRP A 63 3.91 -13.01 -7.30
N PHE A 64 3.61 -13.36 -6.06
CA PHE A 64 4.55 -13.85 -5.07
C PHE A 64 3.87 -14.88 -4.17
N THR A 65 4.71 -15.69 -3.51
CA THR A 65 4.30 -16.58 -2.44
C THR A 65 4.91 -16.12 -1.12
N LEU A 66 4.18 -16.29 -0.02
CA LEU A 66 4.76 -16.11 1.32
C LEU A 66 5.38 -17.42 1.80
N ALA A 67 6.67 -17.38 2.11
CA ALA A 67 7.37 -18.46 2.79
C ALA A 67 7.13 -18.40 4.31
N ASP A 68 7.29 -19.53 4.98
CA ASP A 68 7.30 -19.68 6.44
C ASP A 68 5.97 -19.46 7.16
N THR A 69 4.85 -19.40 6.43
CA THR A 69 3.52 -19.60 7.00
C THR A 69 3.29 -21.11 7.17
N THR A 70 3.05 -21.56 8.40
CA THR A 70 2.75 -22.97 8.70
C THR A 70 1.42 -23.38 8.08
N GLY A 71 1.46 -23.86 6.85
CA GLY A 71 0.33 -24.48 6.16
C GLY A 71 -0.32 -23.59 5.11
N GLY A 72 0.01 -23.86 3.85
CA GLY A 72 -0.80 -23.44 2.70
C GLY A 72 0.03 -22.90 1.55
N THR A 73 0.22 -23.72 0.52
CA THR A 73 0.58 -23.28 -0.85
C THR A 73 -0.60 -22.59 -1.55
N GLY A 74 -1.46 -21.91 -0.78
CA GLY A 74 -2.65 -21.22 -1.28
C GLY A 74 -2.33 -19.77 -1.62
N PRO A 75 -3.13 -19.13 -2.49
CA PRO A 75 -2.98 -17.72 -2.81
C PRO A 75 -3.04 -16.88 -1.53
N VAL A 76 -2.05 -15.99 -1.40
CA VAL A 76 -1.79 -15.19 -0.20
C VAL A 76 -2.97 -14.24 0.07
N LEU A 77 -3.52 -13.66 -0.99
CA LEU A 77 -4.86 -13.09 -1.08
C LEU A 77 -5.49 -13.81 -2.27
N ALA A 78 -6.71 -14.33 -2.15
CA ALA A 78 -7.38 -14.98 -3.26
C ALA A 78 -8.39 -13.98 -3.84
N SER A 79 -8.26 -13.65 -5.13
CA SER A 79 -9.13 -12.68 -5.82
C SER A 79 -10.60 -13.13 -5.84
N ASP A 80 -10.85 -14.44 -5.91
CA ASP A 80 -12.19 -15.06 -5.91
C ASP A 80 -12.84 -15.16 -4.52
N ALA A 81 -12.09 -14.93 -3.45
CA ALA A 81 -12.58 -14.99 -2.08
C ALA A 81 -13.02 -13.62 -1.52
N ALA A 82 -12.95 -12.55 -2.31
CA ALA A 82 -13.22 -11.19 -1.89
C ALA A 82 -14.24 -10.48 -2.80
N PRO A 83 -15.00 -9.50 -2.27
CA PRO A 83 -15.98 -8.74 -3.06
C PRO A 83 -15.35 -7.79 -4.08
N VAL A 84 -14.08 -7.41 -3.90
CA VAL A 84 -13.33 -6.48 -4.76
C VAL A 84 -11.88 -6.93 -4.87
N SER A 85 -11.23 -6.64 -5.99
CA SER A 85 -9.89 -7.12 -6.32
C SER A 85 -8.89 -5.99 -6.56
N LEU A 86 -7.68 -6.16 -6.06
CA LEU A 86 -6.51 -5.34 -6.41
C LEU A 86 -5.91 -5.72 -7.77
N GLY A 87 -6.50 -6.69 -8.46
CA GLY A 87 -5.95 -7.28 -9.69
C GLY A 87 -4.62 -7.97 -9.39
N GLY A 88 -3.61 -7.79 -10.24
CA GLY A 88 -2.27 -8.35 -10.01
C GLY A 88 -1.55 -7.62 -8.87
N LEU A 89 -1.05 -8.34 -7.86
CA LEU A 89 -0.36 -7.72 -6.71
C LEU A 89 1.10 -8.17 -6.61
N SER A 90 2.01 -7.20 -6.48
CA SER A 90 3.40 -7.41 -6.08
C SER A 90 3.76 -6.58 -4.85
N LEU A 91 4.74 -7.05 -4.07
CA LEU A 91 5.29 -6.32 -2.93
C LEU A 91 6.71 -5.84 -3.25
N SER A 92 7.00 -4.58 -2.94
CA SER A 92 8.34 -4.03 -3.00
C SER A 92 9.10 -4.44 -1.74
N VAL A 93 10.03 -5.38 -1.91
CA VAL A 93 10.94 -5.88 -0.88
C VAL A 93 12.39 -5.75 -1.38
N GLY A 94 13.37 -5.94 -0.49
CA GLY A 94 14.78 -5.94 -0.90
C GLY A 94 15.13 -7.07 -1.88
N GLY A 95 15.26 -6.73 -3.17
CA GLY A 95 15.54 -7.64 -4.28
C GLY A 95 14.29 -8.28 -4.89
N ASP A 96 14.36 -8.69 -6.16
CA ASP A 96 13.24 -9.36 -6.85
C ASP A 96 13.07 -10.79 -6.32
N ARG A 97 11.90 -11.08 -5.75
CA ARG A 97 11.61 -12.39 -5.16
C ARG A 97 10.18 -12.84 -5.45
N GLU A 98 10.05 -13.90 -6.24
CA GLU A 98 8.79 -14.66 -6.38
C GLU A 98 8.38 -15.38 -5.07
N ARG A 99 9.33 -15.53 -4.14
CA ARG A 99 9.13 -16.11 -2.81
C ARG A 99 9.64 -15.17 -1.72
N ILE A 100 8.70 -14.65 -0.95
CA ILE A 100 8.92 -13.59 0.05
C ILE A 100 8.78 -14.21 1.44
N ALA A 101 9.77 -14.04 2.32
CA ALA A 101 9.65 -14.48 3.71
C ALA A 101 8.60 -13.65 4.45
N ALA A 102 7.77 -14.28 5.28
CA ALA A 102 6.69 -13.60 6.02
C ALA A 102 7.15 -12.33 6.76
N HIS A 103 8.35 -12.35 7.33
CA HIS A 103 8.89 -11.28 8.18
C HIS A 103 9.85 -10.32 7.45
N VAL A 104 9.91 -10.35 6.12
CA VAL A 104 10.69 -9.35 5.39
C VAL A 104 9.96 -8.02 5.34
N ALA A 105 10.70 -6.93 5.54
CA ALA A 105 10.17 -5.57 5.46
C ALA A 105 9.67 -5.26 4.04
N VAL A 106 8.51 -4.62 3.95
CA VAL A 106 7.87 -4.16 2.71
C VAL A 106 7.86 -2.64 2.68
N THR A 107 8.33 -2.07 1.57
CA THR A 107 8.41 -0.60 1.38
C THR A 107 7.35 -0.06 0.42
N GLY A 108 6.56 -0.94 -0.18
CA GLY A 108 5.60 -0.59 -1.23
C GLY A 108 4.89 -1.81 -1.77
N LEU A 109 3.84 -1.57 -2.55
CA LEU A 109 3.13 -2.59 -3.31
C LEU A 109 2.66 -2.01 -4.63
N THR A 110 2.56 -2.86 -5.64
CA THR A 110 2.02 -2.48 -6.95
C THR A 110 0.81 -3.33 -7.25
N CYS A 111 -0.27 -2.66 -7.64
CA CYS A 111 -1.54 -3.25 -8.05
C CYS A 111 -1.71 -3.05 -9.56
N ARG A 112 -1.97 -4.11 -10.31
CA ARG A 112 -2.23 -4.04 -11.75
C ARG A 112 -3.71 -4.23 -11.99
N GLU A 113 -4.33 -3.23 -12.62
CA GLU A 113 -5.77 -3.21 -12.92
C GLU A 113 -6.66 -3.44 -11.67
N PRO A 114 -6.44 -2.68 -10.57
CA PRO A 114 -7.28 -2.80 -9.38
C PRO A 114 -8.65 -2.15 -9.57
N ASP A 115 -9.66 -2.66 -8.87
CA ASP A 115 -10.93 -1.95 -8.67
C ASP A 115 -10.70 -0.67 -7.85
N ASP A 116 -11.42 0.42 -8.19
CA ASP A 116 -11.35 1.69 -7.44
C ASP A 116 -11.73 1.52 -5.96
N GLU A 117 -12.70 0.64 -5.69
CA GLU A 117 -13.07 0.32 -4.33
C GLU A 117 -12.00 -0.50 -3.61
N ALA A 118 -11.35 -1.44 -4.29
CA ALA A 118 -10.27 -2.23 -3.69
C ALA A 118 -9.07 -1.36 -3.31
N ILE A 119 -8.64 -0.47 -4.20
CA ILE A 119 -7.51 0.44 -3.92
C ILE A 119 -7.85 1.38 -2.75
N THR A 120 -9.09 1.88 -2.70
CA THR A 120 -9.57 2.73 -1.59
C THR A 120 -9.52 1.98 -0.25
N ARG A 121 -10.09 0.78 -0.20
CA ARG A 121 -10.12 -0.04 1.03
C ARG A 121 -8.70 -0.41 1.48
N ALA A 122 -7.85 -0.82 0.55
CA ALA A 122 -6.46 -1.18 0.82
C ALA A 122 -5.69 0.01 1.41
N ALA A 123 -5.76 1.17 0.76
CA ALA A 123 -5.04 2.35 1.20
C ALA A 123 -5.47 2.83 2.59
N LEU A 124 -6.77 2.88 2.88
CA LEU A 124 -7.28 3.27 4.19
C LEU A 124 -6.89 2.26 5.28
N ALA A 125 -7.00 0.96 4.99
CA ALA A 125 -6.63 -0.08 5.96
C ALA A 125 -5.13 -0.05 6.28
N LEU A 126 -4.29 0.13 5.25
CA LEU A 126 -2.85 0.34 5.43
C LEU A 126 -2.57 1.65 6.17
N ALA A 127 -3.33 2.71 5.90
CA ALA A 127 -3.19 3.99 6.58
C ALA A 127 -3.46 3.86 8.09
N GLN A 128 -4.56 3.19 8.44
CA GLN A 128 -4.91 2.92 9.84
C GLN A 128 -3.90 2.01 10.54
N ALA A 129 -3.35 1.01 9.86
CA ALA A 129 -2.44 0.04 10.45
C ALA A 129 -1.00 0.57 10.61
N PHE A 130 -0.51 1.33 9.62
CA PHE A 130 0.92 1.63 9.47
C PHE A 130 1.21 3.13 9.34
N GLY A 131 0.21 3.99 9.56
CA GLY A 131 0.30 5.43 9.38
C GLY A 131 0.08 5.86 7.91
N PRO A 132 0.21 7.15 7.59
CA PRO A 132 -0.12 7.68 6.27
C PRO A 132 0.52 6.93 5.08
N GLN A 133 -0.24 6.78 4.00
CA GLN A 133 0.14 6.09 2.77
C GLN A 133 0.18 7.08 1.60
N VAL A 134 1.00 6.82 0.60
CA VAL A 134 0.99 7.60 -0.65
C VAL A 134 0.63 6.67 -1.79
N ILE A 135 -0.35 7.10 -2.59
CA ILE A 135 -0.83 6.40 -3.78
C ILE A 135 -0.50 7.25 -5.00
N TRP A 136 -0.07 6.61 -6.07
CA TRP A 136 0.03 7.22 -7.39
C TRP A 136 -0.26 6.21 -8.50
N ASP A 137 -0.56 6.74 -9.68
CA ASP A 137 -0.64 5.98 -10.92
C ASP A 137 0.75 5.83 -11.59
N ASP A 138 0.82 5.08 -12.68
CA ASP A 138 2.05 4.91 -13.45
C ASP A 138 2.58 6.18 -14.13
N THR A 139 1.77 7.25 -14.19
CA THR A 139 2.18 8.53 -14.77
C THR A 139 2.82 9.49 -13.77
N LEU A 140 2.64 9.25 -12.47
CA LEU A 140 3.01 10.17 -11.37
C LEU A 140 2.31 11.54 -11.47
N ALA A 141 1.31 11.69 -12.35
CA ALA A 141 0.59 12.95 -12.52
C ALA A 141 -0.33 13.21 -11.33
N ASP A 142 -0.91 12.14 -10.77
CA ASP A 142 -1.80 12.22 -9.62
C ASP A 142 -1.22 11.45 -8.43
N VAL A 143 -0.82 12.23 -7.44
CA VAL A 143 -0.28 11.75 -6.17
C VAL A 143 -1.31 12.07 -5.09
N MET A 144 -1.63 11.08 -4.26
CA MET A 144 -2.55 11.24 -3.14
C MET A 144 -1.90 10.74 -1.85
N LEU A 145 -1.93 11.59 -0.83
CA LEU A 145 -1.64 11.21 0.55
C LEU A 145 -2.93 10.73 1.24
N VAL A 146 -2.90 9.54 1.82
CA VAL A 146 -4.01 8.93 2.56
C VAL A 146 -3.63 8.82 4.03
N HIS A 147 -4.34 9.57 4.87
CA HIS A 147 -4.24 9.52 6.31
C HIS A 147 -5.17 8.46 6.91
N PRO A 148 -4.91 8.01 8.16
CA PRO A 148 -5.86 7.19 8.91
C PRO A 148 -7.28 7.79 8.95
N ASP A 149 -7.36 9.13 8.98
CA ASP A 149 -8.60 9.90 9.08
C ASP A 149 -9.16 10.37 7.73
N THR A 150 -8.52 9.99 6.60
CA THR A 150 -8.99 10.39 5.27
C THR A 150 -10.39 9.80 5.01
N PRO A 151 -11.39 10.63 4.64
CA PRO A 151 -12.71 10.13 4.29
C PRO A 151 -12.64 9.20 3.07
N PRO A 152 -13.34 8.05 3.07
CA PRO A 152 -13.31 7.12 1.94
C PRO A 152 -13.73 7.74 0.61
N ASP A 153 -14.70 8.63 0.63
CA ASP A 153 -15.19 9.30 -0.58
C ASP A 153 -14.15 10.27 -1.15
N HIS A 154 -13.28 10.85 -0.32
CA HIS A 154 -12.17 11.68 -0.81
C HIS A 154 -11.21 10.84 -1.66
N VAL A 155 -10.90 9.62 -1.21
CA VAL A 155 -10.08 8.69 -1.99
C VAL A 155 -10.81 8.34 -3.30
N ARG A 156 -12.06 7.88 -3.22
CA ARG A 156 -12.81 7.49 -4.43
C ARG A 156 -12.94 8.61 -5.47
N THR A 157 -13.32 9.82 -5.05
CA THR A 157 -13.57 10.93 -5.99
C THR A 157 -12.29 11.38 -6.70
N ARG A 158 -11.15 11.34 -6.02
CA ARG A 158 -9.86 11.70 -6.63
C ARG A 158 -9.38 10.66 -7.65
N TRP A 159 -9.82 9.41 -7.50
CA TRP A 159 -9.45 8.30 -8.37
C TRP A 159 -10.52 7.89 -9.39
N ALA A 160 -11.72 8.48 -9.34
CA ALA A 160 -12.81 8.26 -10.30
C ALA A 160 -12.63 9.05 -11.61
N HIS A 161 -11.46 9.65 -11.83
CA HIS A 161 -11.11 10.37 -13.04
C HIS A 161 -9.97 9.65 -13.76
N ASP A 162 -10.33 8.56 -14.44
CA ASP A 162 -9.67 8.06 -15.65
C ASP A 162 -10.65 7.21 -16.48
#